data_AF-A0A835K041-F1
#
_entry.id   AF-A0A835K041-F1
#
_cell.length_a   1.000
_cell.length_b   1.000
_cell.length_c   1.000
_cell.angle_alpha   90.00
_cell.angle_beta   90.00
_cell.angle_gamma   90.00
#
_symmetry.space_group_name_H-M   'P 1'
#
loop_
_entity.id
_entity.type
_entity.pdbx_description
1 polymer ?
#
loop_
_entity_poly.entity_id
_entity_poly.type
_entity_poly.pdbx_seq_one_letter_code
_entity_poly.pdbx_strand_id
1 'polypeptide(L)'
;MDKTQQEIALTQLRKSVEKLGSSTEKYGDPTLVRFLIARSMDPEKAAKMFAQWLKWRAAFVPNGSIPDSEVLDELRLRKVFLQGLSRDGYPVLLVKANKHFPSKDQLQFKSNQPDSYSFD
;
A
#
# COMPACT_ATOMS: atom_id res chain seq x y z
N MET A 1 1.58 11.29 -20.94
CA MET A 1 0.94 12.19 -19.95
C MET A 1 1.73 13.47 -19.92
N ASP A 2 1.09 14.63 -19.99
CA ASP A 2 1.79 15.90 -19.89
C ASP A 2 2.38 16.04 -18.48
N LYS A 3 3.68 16.28 -18.39
CA LYS A 3 4.43 16.41 -17.13
C LYS A 3 3.81 17.51 -16.26
N THR A 4 3.31 18.57 -16.90
CA THR A 4 2.66 19.71 -16.26
C THR A 4 1.39 19.32 -15.52
N GLN A 5 0.54 18.47 -16.13
CA GLN A 5 -0.71 18.01 -15.50
C GLN A 5 -0.44 17.17 -14.25
N GLN A 6 0.61 16.34 -14.26
CA GLN A 6 0.98 15.54 -13.11
C GLN A 6 1.52 16.41 -11.96
N GLU A 7 2.32 17.43 -12.25
CA GLU A 7 2.85 18.37 -11.25
C GLU A 7 1.73 19.20 -10.59
N ILE A 8 0.73 19.60 -11.38
CA ILE A 8 -0.49 20.26 -10.87
C ILE A 8 -1.25 19.32 -9.93
N ALA A 9 -1.52 18.08 -10.36
CA ALA A 9 -2.25 17.10 -9.57
C ALA A 9 -1.52 16.75 -8.26
N LEU A 10 -0.18 16.68 -8.29
CA LEU A 10 0.65 16.48 -7.09
C LEU A 10 0.52 17.66 -6.11
N THR A 11 0.57 18.89 -6.62
CA THR A 11 0.40 20.08 -5.79
C THR A 11 -0.99 20.12 -5.14
N GLN A 12 -2.03 19.78 -5.89
CA GLN A 12 -3.40 19.69 -5.39
C GLN A 12 -3.56 18.57 -4.36
N LEU A 13 -2.94 17.40 -4.61
CA LEU A 13 -2.94 16.28 -3.68
C LEU A 13 -2.33 16.69 -2.34
N ARG A 14 -1.15 17.31 -2.34
CA ARG A 14 -0.47 17.76 -1.11
C ARG A 14 -1.35 18.70 -0.29
N LYS A 15 -1.94 19.71 -0.94
CA LYS A 15 -2.89 20.63 -0.30
C LYS A 15 -4.12 19.91 0.27
N SER A 16 -4.67 18.94 -0.46
CA SER A 16 -5.83 18.16 0.01
C SER A 16 -5.46 17.26 1.18
N VAL A 17 -4.26 16.68 1.21
CA VAL A 17 -3.75 15.89 2.35
C VAL A 17 -3.58 16.77 3.60
N GLU A 18 -3.04 17.98 3.45
CA GLU A 18 -2.92 18.97 4.54
C GLU A 18 -4.29 19.36 5.10
N LYS A 19 -5.28 19.62 4.25
CA LYS A 19 -6.67 19.90 4.68
C LYS A 19 -7.30 18.76 5.47
N LEU A 20 -6.89 17.52 5.22
CA LEU A 20 -7.32 16.33 5.97
C LEU A 20 -6.54 16.13 7.28
N GLY A 21 -5.64 17.06 7.64
CA GLY A 21 -4.83 16.98 8.86
C GLY A 21 -3.70 15.95 8.80
N SER A 22 -3.25 15.60 7.60
CA SER A 22 -2.16 14.64 7.36
C SER A 22 -0.96 15.32 6.67
N SER A 23 0.20 14.66 6.61
CA SER A 23 1.41 15.18 5.97
C SER A 23 1.93 14.22 4.89
N THR A 24 2.51 14.78 3.82
CA THR A 24 3.16 14.04 2.73
C THR A 24 4.68 14.01 2.84
N GLU A 25 5.30 14.73 3.78
CA GLU A 25 6.75 14.99 3.84
C GLU A 25 7.62 13.73 3.85
N LYS A 26 7.13 12.63 4.42
CA LYS A 26 7.84 11.34 4.50
C LYS A 26 7.88 10.59 3.15
N TYR A 27 7.18 11.07 2.13
CA TYR A 27 6.97 10.33 0.89
C TYR A 27 7.22 11.21 -0.33
N GLY A 28 8.15 10.75 -1.19
CA GLY A 28 8.43 11.42 -2.45
C GLY A 28 7.33 11.27 -3.51
N ASP A 29 7.43 12.07 -4.55
CA ASP A 29 6.49 12.17 -5.67
C ASP A 29 6.13 10.81 -6.29
N PRO A 30 7.07 9.86 -6.51
CA PRO A 30 6.71 8.55 -7.08
C PRO A 30 5.68 7.80 -6.24
N THR A 31 5.72 7.94 -4.91
CA THR A 31 4.73 7.33 -4.02
C THR A 31 3.39 8.03 -4.16
N LEU A 32 3.38 9.36 -4.14
CA LEU A 32 2.16 10.17 -4.25
C LEU A 32 1.45 9.97 -5.60
N VAL A 33 2.21 9.85 -6.69
CA VAL A 33 1.68 9.57 -8.03
C VAL A 33 0.94 8.22 -8.07
N ARG A 34 1.36 7.21 -7.30
CA ARG A 34 0.63 5.92 -7.25
C ARG A 34 -0.81 6.08 -6.76
N PHE A 35 -1.04 6.95 -5.77
CA PHE A 35 -2.38 7.25 -5.27
C PHE A 35 -3.21 8.03 -6.28
N LEU A 36 -2.59 8.98 -7.00
CA LEU A 36 -3.24 9.69 -8.10
C LEU A 36 -3.66 8.73 -9.20
N ILE A 37 -2.76 7.87 -9.68
CA ILE A 37 -3.07 6.86 -10.71
C ILE A 37 -4.22 5.96 -10.24
N ALA A 38 -4.17 5.46 -9.01
CA ALA A 38 -5.21 4.58 -8.43
C ALA A 38 -6.58 5.26 -8.28
N ARG A 39 -6.65 6.59 -8.39
CA ARG A 39 -7.86 7.40 -8.29
C ARG A 39 -8.09 8.26 -9.52
N SER A 40 -7.62 7.79 -10.69
CA SER A 40 -7.88 8.44 -11.98
C SER A 40 -7.42 9.90 -12.04
N MET A 41 -6.30 10.19 -11.39
CA MET A 41 -5.70 11.52 -11.22
C MET A 41 -6.56 12.54 -10.45
N ASP A 42 -7.58 12.10 -9.71
CA ASP A 42 -8.40 12.93 -8.82
C ASP A 42 -7.64 13.21 -7.50
N PRO A 43 -7.19 14.45 -7.25
CA PRO A 43 -6.36 14.75 -6.09
C PRO A 43 -7.08 14.63 -4.75
N GLU A 44 -8.39 14.87 -4.71
CA GLU A 44 -9.17 14.77 -3.47
C GLU A 44 -9.42 13.32 -3.07
N LYS A 45 -9.79 12.48 -4.04
CA LYS A 45 -9.95 11.03 -3.81
C LYS A 45 -8.61 10.38 -3.48
N ALA A 46 -7.54 10.77 -4.16
CA ALA A 46 -6.20 10.31 -3.87
C ALA A 46 -5.76 10.74 -2.46
N ALA A 47 -6.04 11.97 -2.03
CA ALA A 47 -5.73 12.45 -0.68
C ALA A 47 -6.45 11.65 0.41
N LYS A 48 -7.76 11.37 0.22
CA LYS A 48 -8.53 10.53 1.14
C LYS A 48 -7.95 9.12 1.27
N MET A 49 -7.63 8.49 0.13
CA MET A 49 -6.99 7.17 0.12
C MET A 49 -5.60 7.19 0.78
N PHE A 50 -4.80 8.24 0.53
CA PHE A 50 -3.49 8.41 1.15
C PHE A 50 -3.59 8.56 2.67
N ALA A 51 -4.53 9.39 3.17
CA ALA A 51 -4.74 9.56 4.61
C ALA A 51 -5.21 8.27 5.29
N GLN A 52 -6.11 7.49 4.65
CA GLN A 52 -6.49 6.16 5.14
C GLN A 52 -5.30 5.20 5.17
N TRP A 53 -4.48 5.22 4.12
CA TRP A 53 -3.26 4.41 4.06
C TRP A 53 -2.25 4.78 5.15
N LEU A 54 -2.07 6.06 5.48
CA LEU A 54 -1.23 6.49 6.59
C LEU A 54 -1.73 5.94 7.93
N LYS A 55 -3.05 6.00 8.18
CA LYS A 55 -3.66 5.43 9.40
C LYS A 55 -3.43 3.93 9.47
N TRP A 56 -3.64 3.21 8.37
CA TRP A 56 -3.35 1.78 8.29
C TRP A 56 -1.88 1.47 8.55
N ARG A 57 -0.94 2.22 7.95
CA ARG A 57 0.50 2.05 8.19
C ARG A 57 0.88 2.27 9.66
N ALA A 58 0.33 3.31 10.29
CA ALA A 58 0.59 3.61 11.70
C ALA A 58 0.06 2.50 12.63
N ALA A 59 -1.09 1.90 12.31
CA ALA A 59 -1.67 0.81 13.09
C ALA A 59 -0.98 -0.54 12.85
N PHE A 60 -0.70 -0.89 11.59
CA PHE A 60 -0.29 -2.24 11.20
C PHE A 60 1.21 -2.43 11.09
N VAL A 61 1.97 -1.36 10.80
CA VAL A 61 3.43 -1.40 10.67
C VAL A 61 4.05 -0.20 11.41
N PRO A 62 3.86 -0.09 12.74
CA PRO A 62 4.24 1.10 13.52
C PRO A 62 5.75 1.39 13.46
N ASN A 63 6.57 0.35 13.31
CA ASN A 63 8.03 0.44 13.20
C ASN A 63 8.52 0.66 11.76
N GLY A 64 7.62 0.86 10.80
CA GLY A 64 7.93 1.05 9.38
C GLY A 64 8.26 -0.23 8.60
N SER A 65 8.64 -1.31 9.29
CA SER A 65 8.84 -2.65 8.73
C SER A 65 8.27 -3.73 9.64
N ILE A 66 7.97 -4.90 9.07
CA ILE A 66 7.66 -6.12 9.82
C ILE A 66 8.96 -6.93 9.89
N PRO A 67 9.47 -7.25 11.09
CA PRO A 67 10.70 -8.03 11.22
C PRO A 67 10.47 -9.49 10.80
N ASP A 68 11.50 -10.11 10.22
CA ASP A 68 11.45 -11.50 9.75
C ASP A 68 11.05 -12.48 10.86
N SER A 69 11.38 -12.18 12.12
CA SER A 69 10.98 -13.00 13.27
C SER A 69 9.47 -13.09 13.47
N GLU A 70 8.70 -12.07 13.10
CA GLU A 70 7.23 -12.07 13.20
C GLU A 70 6.57 -12.92 12.11
N VAL A 71 7.26 -13.13 10.99
CA VAL A 71 6.73 -13.83 9.81
C VAL A 71 7.57 -15.06 9.44
N LEU A 72 8.34 -15.60 10.38
CA LEU A 72 9.33 -16.66 10.13
C LEU A 72 8.71 -17.90 9.50
N ASP A 73 7.54 -18.32 9.97
CA ASP A 73 6.84 -19.48 9.43
C ASP A 73 6.36 -19.23 7.99
N GLU A 74 5.88 -18.03 7.69
CA GLU A 74 5.49 -17.62 6.34
C GLU A 74 6.69 -17.61 5.37
N LEU A 75 7.84 -17.13 5.84
CA LEU A 75 9.10 -17.15 5.09
C LEU A 75 9.59 -18.59 4.84
N ARG A 76 9.51 -19.47 5.86
CA ARG A 76 9.90 -20.89 5.75
C ARG A 76 9.09 -21.66 4.72
N LEU A 77 7.80 -21.35 4.56
CA LEU A 77 6.96 -21.98 3.53
C LEU A 77 7.49 -21.73 2.12
N ARG A 78 8.22 -20.62 1.90
CA ARG A 78 8.76 -20.22 0.59
C ARG A 78 7.68 -20.36 -0.49
N LYS A 79 6.55 -19.70 -0.23
CA LYS A 79 5.38 -19.69 -1.12
C LYS A 79 5.36 -18.48 -2.05
N VAL A 80 6.18 -17.45 -1.81
CA VAL A 80 6.30 -16.26 -2.66
C VAL A 80 7.75 -16.04 -3.06
N PHE A 81 8.00 -15.75 -4.34
CA PHE A 81 9.34 -15.49 -4.88
C PHE A 81 9.31 -14.26 -5.79
N LEU A 82 10.30 -13.39 -5.67
CA LEU A 82 10.55 -12.32 -6.62
C LEU A 82 11.49 -12.84 -7.71
N GLN A 83 11.01 -12.95 -8.95
CA GLN A 83 11.70 -13.57 -10.08
C GLN A 83 12.06 -12.55 -11.16
N GLY A 84 12.82 -11.53 -10.76
CA GLY A 84 13.32 -10.50 -11.66
C GLY A 84 12.22 -9.64 -12.29
N LEU A 85 12.49 -9.13 -13.49
CA LEU A 85 11.61 -8.24 -14.24
C LEU A 85 11.00 -8.95 -15.45
N SER A 86 9.78 -8.56 -15.82
CA SER A 86 9.15 -8.94 -17.08
C SER A 86 9.86 -8.28 -18.26
N ARG A 87 9.45 -8.62 -19.49
CA ARG A 87 9.98 -7.99 -20.72
C ARG A 87 9.80 -6.48 -20.73
N ASP A 88 8.75 -5.99 -20.09
CA ASP A 88 8.42 -4.55 -20.00
C ASP A 88 8.99 -3.90 -18.73
N GLY A 89 9.85 -4.61 -17.98
CA GLY A 89 10.54 -4.07 -16.80
C GLY A 89 9.74 -4.10 -15.50
N TYR A 90 8.60 -4.81 -15.44
CA TYR A 90 7.80 -4.91 -14.21
C TYR A 90 8.27 -6.05 -13.32
N PRO A 91 8.38 -5.86 -11.98
CA PRO A 91 8.72 -6.94 -11.06
C PRO A 91 7.75 -8.14 -11.16
N VAL A 92 8.28 -9.36 -11.27
CA VAL A 92 7.48 -10.58 -11.37
C VAL A 92 7.47 -11.32 -10.03
N LEU A 93 6.28 -11.48 -9.47
CA LEU A 93 6.05 -12.25 -8.25
C LEU A 93 5.50 -13.64 -8.62
N LEU A 94 6.18 -14.72 -8.23
CA LEU A 94 5.66 -16.08 -8.34
C LEU A 94 5.10 -16.54 -6.99
N VAL A 95 3.85 -17.00 -7.00
CA VAL A 95 3.18 -17.53 -5.81
C VAL A 95 2.87 -19.02 -6.00
N LYS A 96 3.42 -19.86 -5.12
CA LYS A 96 3.13 -21.30 -5.06
C LYS A 96 1.91 -21.55 -4.18
N ALA A 97 0.72 -21.45 -4.78
CA ALA A 97 -0.54 -21.60 -4.06
C ALA A 97 -0.71 -22.95 -3.36
N ASN A 98 -0.13 -24.04 -3.90
CA ASN A 98 -0.16 -25.36 -3.27
C ASN A 98 0.60 -25.45 -1.93
N LYS A 99 1.43 -24.45 -1.61
CA LYS A 99 2.10 -24.31 -0.31
C LYS A 99 1.34 -23.39 0.65
N HIS A 100 0.15 -22.91 0.27
CA HIS A 100 -0.68 -22.11 1.15
C HIS A 100 -1.33 -23.02 2.19
N PHE A 101 -0.99 -22.79 3.45
CA PHE A 101 -1.72 -23.33 4.59
C PHE A 101 -2.59 -22.21 5.14
N PRO A 102 -3.92 -22.34 5.10
CA PRO A 102 -4.79 -21.34 5.71
C PRO A 102 -4.51 -21.24 7.20
N SER A 103 -4.67 -20.04 7.78
CA SER A 103 -4.54 -19.86 9.23
C SER A 103 -5.42 -20.88 9.96
N LYS A 104 -4.85 -21.54 10.98
CA LYS A 104 -5.62 -22.46 11.84
C LYS A 104 -6.70 -21.72 12.64
N ASP A 105 -6.51 -20.42 12.83
CA ASP A 105 -7.45 -19.54 13.51
C ASP A 105 -7.94 -18.48 12.52
N GLN A 106 -9.09 -18.74 11.89
CA GLN A 106 -9.71 -17.82 10.93
C GLN A 106 -10.18 -16.53 11.60
N LEU A 107 -10.34 -16.50 12.93
CA LEU A 107 -10.86 -15.36 13.67
C LEU A 107 -9.80 -14.26 13.86
N GLN A 108 -8.51 -14.63 14.04
CA GLN A 108 -7.42 -13.64 14.15
C GLN A 108 -7.22 -12.81 12.88
N PHE A 109 -7.53 -13.37 11.71
CA PHE A 109 -7.45 -12.63 10.44
C PHE A 109 -8.51 -11.52 10.35
N LYS A 110 -9.64 -11.66 11.05
CA LYS A 110 -10.71 -10.65 11.08
C LYS A 110 -10.46 -9.56 12.12
N SER A 111 -9.86 -9.88 13.26
CA SER A 111 -9.67 -8.93 14.36
C SER A 111 -8.59 -7.86 14.12
N ASN A 112 -7.67 -8.10 13.17
CA ASN A 112 -6.56 -7.17 12.87
C ASN A 112 -6.82 -6.28 11.63
N GLN A 113 -8.00 -6.36 11.02
CA GLN A 113 -8.40 -5.37 10.03
C GLN A 113 -8.96 -4.14 10.76
N PRO A 114 -8.45 -2.93 10.51
CA PRO A 114 -9.13 -1.74 11.00
C PRO A 114 -10.54 -1.71 10.42
N ASP A 115 -11.55 -1.45 11.26
CA ASP A 115 -13.00 -1.44 10.94
C ASP A 115 -13.40 -0.54 9.74
N SER A 116 -12.45 0.16 9.14
CA SER A 116 -12.64 1.09 8.01
C SER A 116 -12.50 0.45 6.62
N TYR A 117 -12.30 -0.86 6.51
CA TYR A 117 -12.28 -1.58 5.23
C TYR A 117 -13.50 -2.50 5.04
N SER A 118 -14.71 -1.94 5.18
CA SER A 118 -15.87 -2.48 4.45
C SER A 118 -15.89 -1.83 3.07
N PHE A 119 -15.81 -2.64 2.02
CA PHE A 119 -16.21 -2.24 0.67
C PHE A 119 -17.72 -2.48 0.57
N ASP A 120 -18.51 -1.44 0.83
CA ASP A 120 -19.86 -1.34 0.29
C ASP A 120 -19.80 -0.86 -1.16
#